data_AF-A0A7W7R7H8-F1
#
_entry.id   AF-A0A7W7R7H8-F1
#
_cell.length_a   1.000
_cell.length_b   1.000
_cell.length_c   1.000
_cell.angle_alpha   90.00
_cell.angle_beta   90.00
_cell.angle_gamma   90.00
#
_symmetry.space_group_name_H-M   'P 1'
#
loop_
_entity.id
_entity.type
_entity.pdbx_description
1 polymer ?
#
loop_
_entity_poly.entity_id
_entity_poly.type
_entity_poly.pdbx_seq_one_letter_code
_entity_poly.pdbx_strand_id
1 'polypeptide(L)'
;MDIVSAGTITEAITAAAGAAGTAAGRQAWEALLTVARRARRRGAGESAEIEPASVDPGSEPQVRELIATLVEDREDDPTLADDLTAWARRHAAALNVTVTYDNSTDNSTVTNVIKDNARVTKVIQGRDISGTFNFN
;
A
#
# COMPACT_ATOMS: atom_id res chain seq x y z
N MET A 1 -3.41 -9.57 -11.72
CA MET A 1 -4.01 -9.87 -10.41
C MET A 1 -4.84 -8.67 -10.02
N ASP A 2 -6.09 -8.84 -9.60
CA ASP A 2 -6.96 -7.71 -9.22
C ASP A 2 -6.56 -7.23 -7.83
N ILE A 3 -5.71 -6.21 -7.79
CA ILE A 3 -5.25 -5.57 -6.56
C ILE A 3 -6.30 -4.57 -6.11
N VAL A 4 -6.60 -4.54 -4.82
CA VAL A 4 -7.53 -3.56 -4.24
C VAL A 4 -6.90 -2.16 -4.31
N SER A 5 -7.71 -1.16 -4.66
CA SER A 5 -7.23 0.23 -4.77
C SER A 5 -6.65 0.75 -3.44
N ALA A 6 -5.67 1.67 -3.51
CA ALA A 6 -5.10 2.30 -2.31
C ALA A 6 -6.17 2.99 -1.44
N GLY A 7 -7.17 3.60 -2.10
CA GLY A 7 -8.31 4.23 -1.43
C GLY A 7 -9.13 3.24 -0.62
N THR A 8 -9.44 2.08 -1.20
CA THR A 8 -10.16 1.01 -0.48
C THR A 8 -9.33 0.44 0.68
N ILE A 9 -8.01 0.28 0.52
CA ILE A 9 -7.15 -0.18 1.62
C ILE A 9 -7.18 0.85 2.77
N THR A 10 -7.01 2.14 2.45
CA THR A 10 -7.07 3.25 3.42
C THR A 10 -8.40 3.27 4.17
N GLU A 11 -9.52 3.15 3.44
CA GLU A 11 -10.87 3.11 4.01
C GLU A 11 -11.05 1.90 4.93
N ALA A 12 -10.64 0.70 4.49
CA ALA A 12 -10.74 -0.52 5.27
C ALA A 12 -9.92 -0.45 6.57
N ILE A 13 -8.70 0.10 6.53
CA ILE A 13 -7.85 0.22 7.72
C ILE A 13 -8.46 1.22 8.70
N THR A 14 -8.96 2.36 8.20
CA THR A 14 -9.63 3.38 9.03
C THR A 14 -10.90 2.81 9.67
N ALA A 15 -11.70 2.06 8.91
CA ALA A 15 -12.90 1.39 9.40
C ALA A 15 -12.56 0.34 10.47
N ALA A 16 -11.49 -0.44 10.27
CA ALA A 16 -11.04 -1.42 11.26
C ALA A 16 -10.56 -0.74 12.56
N ALA A 17 -9.81 0.36 12.47
CA ALA A 17 -9.38 1.15 13.62
C ALA A 17 -10.59 1.74 14.38
N GLY A 18 -11.52 2.39 13.67
CA GLY A 18 -12.74 2.95 14.26
C GLY A 18 -13.66 1.90 14.88
N ALA A 19 -13.64 0.67 14.35
CA ALA A 19 -14.42 -0.45 14.87
C ALA A 19 -13.68 -1.31 15.90
N ALA A 20 -12.44 -0.98 16.30
CA ALA A 20 -11.61 -1.80 17.19
C ALA A 20 -12.23 -2.04 18.59
N GLY A 21 -13.19 -1.20 19.00
CA GLY A 21 -14.02 -1.40 20.19
C GLY A 21 -15.01 -2.58 20.09
N THR A 22 -15.29 -3.06 18.87
CA THR A 22 -16.15 -4.21 18.59
C THR A 22 -15.33 -5.49 18.39
N ALA A 23 -15.95 -6.66 18.56
CA ALA A 23 -15.27 -7.93 18.30
C ALA A 23 -14.82 -8.08 16.84
N ALA A 24 -15.68 -7.68 15.90
CA ALA A 24 -15.40 -7.76 14.46
C ALA A 24 -14.27 -6.82 14.03
N GLY A 25 -14.29 -5.56 14.49
CA GLY A 25 -13.23 -4.60 14.19
C GLY A 25 -11.90 -4.96 14.85
N ARG A 26 -11.92 -5.48 16.09
CA ARG A 26 -10.70 -5.99 16.75
C ARG A 26 -10.08 -7.15 15.98
N GLN A 27 -10.89 -8.10 15.54
CA GLN A 27 -10.41 -9.21 14.72
C GLN A 27 -9.82 -8.72 13.38
N ALA A 28 -10.48 -7.76 12.72
CA ALA A 28 -9.98 -7.17 11.49
C ALA A 28 -8.64 -6.45 11.70
N TRP A 29 -8.51 -5.70 12.80
CA TRP A 29 -7.31 -4.99 13.19
C TRP A 29 -6.14 -5.94 13.51
N GLU A 30 -6.36 -6.96 14.33
CA GLU A 30 -5.34 -7.97 14.65
C GLU A 30 -4.86 -8.74 13.40
N ALA A 31 -5.79 -9.03 12.48
CA ALA A 31 -5.45 -9.64 11.19
C ALA A 31 -4.59 -8.70 10.34
N LEU A 32 -4.88 -7.40 10.29
CA LEU A 32 -4.07 -6.39 9.61
C LEU A 32 -2.66 -6.31 10.20
N LEU A 33 -2.53 -6.23 11.52
CA LEU A 33 -1.22 -6.20 12.17
C LEU A 33 -0.41 -7.48 11.92
N THR A 34 -1.07 -8.60 11.66
CA THR A 34 -0.41 -9.84 11.27
C THR A 34 0.13 -9.77 9.84
N VAL A 35 -0.60 -9.15 8.92
CA VAL A 35 -0.12 -8.86 7.55
C VAL A 35 1.08 -7.92 7.60
N ALA A 36 0.98 -6.80 8.30
CA ALA A 36 2.04 -5.80 8.40
C ALA A 36 3.34 -6.38 9.02
N ARG A 37 3.23 -7.20 10.08
CA ARG A 37 4.38 -7.90 10.66
C ARG A 37 5.04 -8.88 9.69
N ARG A 38 4.26 -9.57 8.86
CA ARG A 38 4.81 -10.48 7.85
C ARG A 38 5.59 -9.72 6.79
N ALA A 39 5.04 -8.59 6.34
CA ALA A 39 5.69 -7.70 5.38
C ALA A 39 7.04 -7.20 5.92
N ARG A 40 7.05 -6.68 7.16
CA ARG A 40 8.27 -6.23 7.84
C ARG A 40 9.35 -7.31 7.91
N ARG A 41 8.97 -8.55 8.23
CA ARG A 41 9.90 -9.69 8.27
C ARG A 41 10.49 -10.06 6.90
N ARG A 42 9.83 -9.68 5.80
CA ARG A 42 10.34 -9.86 4.43
C ARG A 42 11.24 -8.70 3.98
N GLY A 43 11.38 -7.66 4.80
CA GLY A 43 12.15 -6.45 4.46
C GLY A 43 11.31 -5.30 3.91
N ALA A 44 9.97 -5.44 3.86
CA ALA A 44 9.10 -4.31 3.52
C ALA A 44 9.12 -3.27 4.65
N GLY A 45 9.15 -1.98 4.28
CA GLY A 45 9.09 -0.89 5.23
C GLY A 45 10.35 -0.71 6.06
N GLU A 46 11.56 -1.01 5.58
CA GLU A 46 12.83 -0.77 6.31
C GLU A 46 12.96 0.69 6.82
N SER A 47 12.26 1.63 6.17
CA SER A 47 12.15 3.05 6.52
C SER A 47 11.08 3.40 7.57
N ALA A 48 10.20 2.46 7.96
CA ALA A 48 9.10 2.77 8.87
C ALA A 48 9.60 2.96 10.31
N GLU A 49 9.26 4.11 10.89
CA GLU A 49 9.65 4.53 12.24
C GLU A 49 8.86 3.79 13.33
N ILE A 50 7.65 3.32 13.01
CA ILE A 50 6.76 2.61 13.93
C ILE A 50 6.70 1.11 13.63
N GLU A 51 6.85 0.31 14.69
CA GLU A 51 6.57 -1.13 14.65
C GLU A 51 5.06 -1.39 14.51
N PRO A 52 4.60 -2.11 13.46
CA PRO A 52 3.16 -2.31 13.22
C PRO A 52 2.41 -2.92 14.41
N ALA A 53 3.07 -3.78 15.20
CA ALA A 53 2.48 -4.41 16.37
C ALA A 53 2.14 -3.44 17.52
N SER A 54 2.70 -2.23 17.48
CA SER A 54 2.57 -1.21 18.52
C SER A 54 1.55 -0.11 18.16
N VAL A 55 0.92 -0.19 16.99
CA VAL A 55 -0.05 0.80 16.52
C VAL A 55 -1.35 0.68 17.33
N ASP A 56 -1.65 1.71 18.10
CA ASP A 56 -2.91 1.86 18.81
C ASP A 56 -4.01 2.29 17.81
N PRO A 57 -5.09 1.48 17.63
CA PRO A 57 -6.20 1.85 16.75
C PRO A 57 -6.94 3.11 17.22
N GLY A 58 -6.81 3.53 18.49
CA GLY A 58 -7.34 4.79 19.00
C GLY A 58 -6.47 6.01 18.67
N SER A 59 -5.24 5.81 18.17
CA SER A 59 -4.29 6.87 17.86
C SER A 59 -4.30 7.19 16.37
N GLU A 60 -5.09 8.20 15.98
CA GLU A 60 -5.20 8.66 14.59
C GLU A 60 -3.83 8.91 13.91
N PRO A 61 -2.82 9.54 14.57
CA PRO A 61 -1.51 9.72 13.96
C PRO A 61 -0.82 8.39 13.62
N GLN A 62 -0.89 7.39 14.51
CA GLN A 62 -0.25 6.09 14.28
C GLN A 62 -0.98 5.28 13.21
N VAL A 63 -2.32 5.35 13.17
CA VAL A 63 -3.13 4.70 12.14
C VAL A 63 -2.81 5.30 10.76
N ARG A 64 -2.69 6.64 10.67
CA ARG A 64 -2.34 7.33 9.43
C ARG A 64 -0.95 6.94 8.94
N GLU A 65 0.03 6.87 9.83
CA GLU A 65 1.38 6.45 9.49
C GLU A 65 1.40 5.00 9.00
N LEU A 66 0.73 4.08 9.69
CA LEU A 66 0.59 2.69 9.26
C LEU A 66 -0.02 2.59 7.86
N ILE A 67 -1.07 3.37 7.57
CA ILE A 67 -1.70 3.40 6.24
C ILE A 67 -0.70 3.87 5.19
N ALA A 68 0.01 4.97 5.45
CA ALA A 68 0.98 5.54 4.51
C ALA A 68 2.07 4.52 4.18
N THR A 69 2.65 3.89 5.20
CA THR A 69 3.67 2.85 5.04
C THR A 69 3.14 1.66 4.24
N LEU A 70 1.98 1.11 4.58
CA LEU A 70 1.45 -0.08 3.88
C LEU A 70 1.03 0.21 2.44
N VAL A 71 0.58 1.43 2.14
CA VAL A 71 0.21 1.86 0.78
C VAL A 71 1.44 2.15 -0.08
N GLU A 72 2.55 2.61 0.52
CA GLU A 72 3.83 2.76 -0.15
C GLU A 72 4.48 1.39 -0.39
N ASP A 73 4.65 0.59 0.67
CA ASP A 73 5.33 -0.71 0.61
C ASP A 73 4.67 -1.71 -0.36
N ARG A 74 3.34 -1.64 -0.55
CA ARG A 74 2.64 -2.57 -1.44
C ARG A 74 3.01 -2.38 -2.92
N GLU A 75 3.55 -1.23 -3.30
CA GLU A 75 4.00 -0.99 -4.69
C GLU A 75 5.31 -1.74 -4.97
N ASP A 76 6.14 -1.94 -3.94
CA ASP A 76 7.43 -2.61 -4.02
C ASP A 76 7.41 -4.08 -3.51
N ASP A 77 6.39 -4.49 -2.72
CA ASP A 77 6.14 -5.87 -2.28
C ASP A 77 4.81 -6.40 -2.85
N PRO A 78 4.82 -7.12 -3.99
CA PRO A 78 3.63 -7.75 -4.56
C PRO A 78 2.94 -8.74 -3.59
N THR A 79 3.70 -9.38 -2.71
CA THR A 79 3.13 -10.31 -1.73
C THR A 79 2.36 -9.55 -0.65
N LEU A 80 2.80 -8.33 -0.30
CA LEU A 80 2.05 -7.44 0.58
C LEU A 80 0.77 -6.95 -0.09
N ALA A 81 0.82 -6.56 -1.36
CA ALA A 81 -0.38 -6.16 -2.10
C ALA A 81 -1.44 -7.28 -2.11
N ASP A 82 -1.01 -8.52 -2.27
CA ASP A 82 -1.86 -9.71 -2.24
C ASP A 82 -2.43 -9.98 -0.84
N ASP A 83 -1.59 -9.91 0.19
CA ASP A 83 -1.98 -10.09 1.58
C ASP A 83 -3.01 -9.01 2.01
N LEU A 84 -2.80 -7.74 1.64
CA LEU A 84 -3.73 -6.63 1.90
C LEU A 84 -5.03 -6.79 1.13
N THR A 85 -4.96 -7.23 -0.14
CA THR A 85 -6.14 -7.52 -0.95
C THR A 85 -6.97 -8.64 -0.32
N ALA A 86 -6.33 -9.73 0.09
CA ALA A 86 -6.99 -10.85 0.74
C ALA A 86 -7.61 -10.45 2.09
N TRP A 87 -6.90 -9.64 2.87
CA TRP A 87 -7.39 -9.10 4.13
C TRP A 87 -8.62 -8.18 3.91
N ALA A 88 -8.53 -7.20 3.01
CA ALA A 88 -9.60 -6.25 2.74
C ALA A 88 -10.88 -6.98 2.27
N ARG A 89 -10.75 -7.93 1.33
CA ARG A 89 -11.87 -8.76 0.86
C ARG A 89 -12.55 -9.53 1.99
N ARG A 90 -11.77 -10.11 2.92
CA ARG A 90 -12.29 -10.91 4.03
C ARG A 90 -13.09 -10.07 5.02
N HIS A 91 -12.66 -8.83 5.28
CA HIS A 91 -13.23 -7.99 6.34
C HIS A 91 -14.18 -6.89 5.82
N ALA A 92 -14.22 -6.63 4.52
CA ALA A 92 -15.05 -5.60 3.90
C ALA A 92 -16.52 -5.61 4.34
N ALA A 93 -17.16 -6.78 4.35
CA ALA A 93 -18.56 -6.92 4.77
C ALA A 93 -18.75 -6.60 6.26
N ALA A 94 -17.82 -6.99 7.12
CA ALA A 94 -17.88 -6.70 8.55
C ALA A 94 -17.59 -5.22 8.87
N LEU A 95 -16.84 -4.54 8.00
CA LEU A 95 -16.45 -3.14 8.12
C LEU A 95 -17.36 -2.19 7.32
N ASN A 96 -18.36 -2.71 6.60
CA ASN A 96 -19.21 -1.97 5.67
C ASN A 96 -18.42 -1.19 4.61
N VAL A 97 -17.30 -1.73 4.14
CA VAL A 97 -16.45 -1.12 3.11
C VAL A 97 -16.74 -1.75 1.75
N THR A 98 -16.85 -0.92 0.72
CA THR A 98 -17.00 -1.40 -0.67
C THR A 98 -15.63 -1.65 -1.27
N VAL A 99 -15.39 -2.88 -1.73
CA VAL A 99 -14.10 -3.25 -2.33
C VAL A 99 -14.04 -2.77 -3.77
N THR A 100 -13.17 -1.79 -4.04
CA THR A 100 -12.86 -1.33 -5.39
C THR A 100 -11.50 -1.87 -5.79
N TYR A 101 -11.42 -2.47 -6.97
CA TYR A 101 -10.17 -2.93 -7.56
C TYR A 101 -9.55 -1.85 -8.43
N ASP A 102 -8.22 -1.80 -8.44
CA ASP A 102 -7.52 -1.10 -9.48
C ASP A 102 -7.63 -1.92 -10.77
N ASN A 103 -8.41 -1.45 -11.74
CA ASN A 103 -8.55 -2.09 -13.06
C ASN A 103 -7.35 -1.77 -13.98
N SER A 104 -6.19 -1.44 -13.40
CA SER A 104 -4.93 -1.36 -14.12
C SER A 104 -4.49 -2.76 -14.55
N THR A 105 -5.04 -3.21 -15.68
CA THR A 105 -4.49 -4.34 -16.43
C THR A 105 -3.17 -3.95 -17.13
N ASP A 106 -2.64 -2.75 -16.85
CA ASP A 106 -1.40 -2.17 -17.38
C ASP A 106 -0.63 -1.40 -16.27
N ASN A 107 -0.22 -2.09 -15.20
CA ASN A 107 0.41 -1.42 -14.06
C ASN A 107 1.92 -1.18 -14.24
N SER A 108 2.27 -0.17 -15.04
CA SER A 108 3.57 0.50 -14.92
C SER A 108 3.42 2.00 -15.14
N THR A 109 3.09 2.73 -14.07
CA THR A 109 3.10 4.19 -14.10
C THR A 109 4.53 4.68 -13.86
N VAL A 110 5.23 5.03 -14.93
CA VAL A 110 6.58 5.61 -14.86
C VAL A 110 6.46 7.10 -14.54
N THR A 111 6.73 7.49 -13.29
CA THR A 111 6.75 8.89 -12.87
C THR A 111 8.19 9.39 -12.84
N ASN A 112 8.56 10.28 -13.77
CA ASN A 112 9.85 10.96 -13.75
C ASN A 112 9.72 12.32 -13.05
N VAL A 113 10.55 12.57 -12.03
CA VAL A 113 10.66 13.87 -11.38
C VAL A 113 11.96 14.55 -11.82
N ILE A 114 11.85 15.62 -12.60
CA ILE A 114 12.98 16.45 -13.02
C ILE A 114 13.11 17.60 -12.00
N LYS A 115 14.24 17.72 -11.32
CA LYS A 115 14.53 18.79 -10.34
C LYS A 115 15.60 19.76 -10.90
N ASP A 116 15.67 20.96 -10.33
CA ASP A 116 16.60 22.06 -10.66
C ASP A 116 16.41 22.71 -12.05
N ASN A 117 17.41 23.48 -12.52
CA ASN A 117 17.45 24.20 -13.81
C ASN A 117 17.73 23.28 -15.02
N ALA A 118 17.17 22.07 -15.03
CA ALA A 118 17.39 21.11 -16.11
C ALA A 118 16.81 21.61 -17.44
N ARG A 119 17.66 21.79 -18.46
CA ARG A 119 17.24 22.08 -19.84
C ARG A 119 17.14 20.78 -20.62
N VAL A 120 15.93 20.28 -20.79
CA VAL A 120 15.66 19.00 -21.42
C VAL A 120 15.18 19.20 -22.86
N THR A 121 15.88 18.60 -23.82
CA THR A 121 15.52 18.68 -25.25
C THR A 121 14.76 17.44 -25.75
N LYS A 122 15.02 16.26 -25.17
CA LYS A 122 14.25 15.03 -25.43
C LYS A 122 14.18 14.17 -24.16
N VAL A 123 12.98 13.67 -23.86
CA VAL A 123 12.74 12.69 -22.78
C VAL A 123 12.36 11.36 -23.42
N ILE A 124 13.03 10.29 -23.00
CA ILE A 124 12.65 8.91 -23.33
C ILE A 124 12.18 8.25 -22.04
N GLN A 125 10.96 7.74 -22.03
CA GLN A 125 10.38 7.00 -20.90
C GLN A 125 10.17 5.55 -21.32
N GLY A 126 10.65 4.61 -20.53
CA GLY A 126 10.49 3.17 -20.78
C GLY A 126 10.64 2.35 -19.50
N ARG A 127 9.87 1.27 -19.39
CA ARG A 127 9.87 0.35 -18.24
C ARG A 127 11.06 -0.60 -18.24
N ASP A 128 11.36 -1.19 -19.40
CA ASP A 128 12.55 -2.01 -19.64
C ASP A 128 13.24 -1.49 -20.89
N ILE A 129 14.52 -1.17 -20.75
CA ILE A 129 15.37 -0.69 -21.83
C ILE A 129 16.45 -1.75 -22.06
N SER A 130 16.44 -2.39 -23.23
CA SER A 130 17.52 -3.28 -23.67
C SER A 130 17.88 -3.03 -25.13
N GLY A 131 19.18 -2.85 -25.39
CA GLY A 131 19.74 -2.44 -26.68
C GLY A 131 20.73 -1.28 -26.53
N THR A 132 21.48 -0.99 -27.60
CA THR A 132 22.47 0.10 -27.63
C THR A 132 21.80 1.42 -28.04
N PHE A 133 21.94 2.47 -27.23
CA PHE A 133 21.43 3.82 -27.54
C PHE A 133 22.51 4.67 -28.20
N ASN A 134 22.21 5.23 -29.37
CA ASN A 134 23.03 6.26 -30.00
C ASN A 134 22.26 7.59 -29.99
N PHE A 135 22.84 8.59 -29.35
CA PHE A 135 22.39 9.97 -29.44
C PHE A 135 23.30 10.68 -30.45
N ASN A 136 22.77 10.96 -31.64
CA ASN A 136 23.38 11.87 -32.60
C ASN A 136 22.91 13.30 -32.34
#